data_AF-A0A7K0US39-F1
#
_entry.id   AF-A0A7K0US39-F1
#
_cell.length_a   1.000
_cell.length_b   1.000
_cell.length_c   1.000
_cell.angle_alpha   90.00
_cell.angle_beta   90.00
_cell.angle_gamma   90.00
#
_symmetry.space_group_name_H-M   'P 1'
#
loop_
_entity.id
_entity.type
_entity.pdbx_description
1 polymer ?
#
loop_
_entity_poly.entity_id
_entity_poly.type
_entity_poly.pdbx_seq_one_letter_code
_entity_poly.pdbx_strand_id
1 'polypeptide(L)'
;TFYLTDFLAKHFDALVWQGLGLEDHPELLSAYFGNYRRVVLFSQTVDQDTVNAGKVAAQKLGLLFEHRHVGLKHFAEAIPVLYKSMSKLNETKGE
;
A
#
# COMPACT_ATOMS: atom_id res chain seq x y z
N THR A 1 -4.86 -10.87 10.47
CA THR A 1 -4.87 -10.24 9.13
C THR A 1 -3.45 -9.98 8.70
N PHE A 2 -3.10 -10.24 7.44
CA PHE A 2 -1.80 -9.95 6.87
C PHE A 2 -1.92 -8.68 6.04
N TYR A 3 -1.01 -7.73 6.22
CA TYR A 3 -1.12 -6.42 5.60
C TYR A 3 -0.16 -6.29 4.42
N LEU A 4 -0.65 -5.74 3.32
CA LEU A 4 0.15 -5.38 2.15
C LEU A 4 0.14 -3.86 1.96
N THR A 5 1.30 -3.31 1.61
CA THR A 5 1.43 -1.99 0.98
C THR A 5 1.63 -2.16 -0.53
N ASP A 6 1.61 -1.08 -1.29
CA ASP A 6 1.87 -1.11 -2.74
C ASP A 6 3.18 -1.84 -3.07
N PHE A 7 4.25 -1.53 -2.34
CA PHE A 7 5.55 -2.16 -2.54
C PHE A 7 5.50 -3.67 -2.26
N LEU A 8 4.95 -4.06 -1.11
CA LEU A 8 4.92 -5.48 -0.74
C LEU A 8 4.00 -6.30 -1.65
N ALA A 9 2.90 -5.70 -2.15
CA ALA A 9 2.04 -6.35 -3.13
C ALA A 9 2.79 -6.59 -4.45
N LYS A 10 3.51 -5.59 -4.96
CA LYS A 10 4.28 -5.68 -6.22
C LYS A 10 5.43 -6.68 -6.14
N HIS A 11 6.02 -6.86 -4.95
CA HIS A 11 7.17 -7.73 -4.73
C HIS A 11 6.84 -8.96 -3.87
N PHE A 12 5.56 -9.34 -3.80
CA PHE A 12 5.09 -10.43 -2.94
C PHE A 12 5.83 -11.74 -3.21
N ASP A 13 6.02 -12.08 -4.48
CA ASP A 13 6.66 -13.33 -4.87
C ASP A 13 8.12 -13.39 -4.43
N ALA A 14 8.89 -12.31 -4.64
CA ALA A 14 10.29 -12.28 -4.24
C ALA A 14 10.46 -12.25 -2.71
N LEU A 15 9.70 -11.39 -2.02
CA LEU A 15 9.94 -11.09 -0.60
C LEU A 15 9.21 -12.04 0.35
N VAL A 16 8.02 -12.50 -0.02
CA VAL A 16 7.20 -13.36 0.85
C VAL A 16 7.22 -14.79 0.36
N TRP A 17 6.96 -15.04 -0.93
CA TRP A 17 6.88 -16.41 -1.43
C TRP A 17 8.25 -17.09 -1.43
N GLN A 18 9.21 -16.51 -2.15
CA GLN A 18 10.59 -17.01 -2.24
C GLN A 18 11.37 -16.70 -0.97
N GLY A 19 11.24 -15.48 -0.44
CA GLY A 19 11.96 -15.07 0.77
C GLY A 19 11.66 -15.92 2.02
N LEU A 20 10.48 -16.53 2.11
CA LEU A 20 10.12 -17.46 3.19
C LEU A 20 10.26 -18.94 2.79
N GLY A 21 10.75 -19.23 1.58
CA GLY A 21 10.94 -20.59 1.07
C GLY A 21 9.64 -21.36 0.81
N LEU A 22 8.51 -20.66 0.57
CA LEU A 22 7.20 -21.30 0.37
C LEU A 22 7.09 -22.07 -0.95
N GLU A 23 7.97 -21.78 -1.90
CA GLU A 23 8.05 -22.49 -3.18
C GLU A 23 8.61 -23.91 -2.99
N ASP A 24 9.69 -24.04 -2.22
CA ASP A 24 10.35 -25.32 -1.98
C ASP A 24 9.77 -26.09 -0.77
N HIS A 25 9.19 -25.36 0.20
CA HIS A 25 8.69 -25.89 1.47
C HIS A 25 7.23 -25.45 1.74
N PRO A 26 6.24 -26.00 1.01
CA PRO A 26 4.84 -25.59 1.11
C PRO A 26 4.22 -25.83 2.50
N GLU A 27 4.75 -26.75 3.30
CA GLU A 27 4.34 -26.99 4.68
C GLU A 27 4.51 -25.77 5.60
N LEU A 28 5.45 -24.87 5.27
CA LEU A 28 5.69 -23.63 6.01
C LEU A 28 4.52 -22.64 5.86
N LEU A 29 3.68 -22.79 4.85
CA LEU A 29 2.50 -21.93 4.66
C LEU A 29 1.59 -21.97 5.88
N SER A 30 1.34 -23.17 6.42
CA SER A 30 0.52 -23.34 7.64
C SER A 30 1.22 -22.75 8.86
N ALA A 31 2.54 -22.95 8.99
CA ALA A 31 3.32 -22.43 10.09
C ALA A 31 3.32 -20.89 10.14
N TYR A 32 3.49 -20.22 9.00
CA TYR A 32 3.53 -18.77 8.91
C TYR A 32 2.15 -18.13 8.84
N PHE A 33 1.21 -18.71 8.10
CA PHE A 33 -0.07 -18.07 7.76
C PHE A 33 -1.31 -18.76 8.37
N GLY A 34 -1.17 -19.86 9.12
CA GLY A 34 -2.30 -20.65 9.63
C GLY A 34 -3.25 -19.91 10.58
N ASN A 35 -2.78 -18.86 11.25
CA ASN A 35 -3.60 -17.99 12.11
C ASN A 35 -4.17 -16.75 11.40
N TYR A 36 -3.89 -16.60 10.11
CA TYR A 36 -4.40 -15.50 9.31
C TYR A 36 -5.70 -15.93 8.61
N ARG A 37 -6.58 -14.96 8.38
CA ARG A 37 -7.87 -15.18 7.71
C ARG A 37 -8.07 -14.30 6.48
N ARG A 38 -7.27 -13.23 6.38
CA ARG A 38 -7.44 -12.18 5.39
C ARG A 38 -6.12 -11.48 5.11
N VAL A 39 -5.93 -11.11 3.85
CA VAL A 39 -4.99 -10.09 3.38
C VAL A 39 -5.74 -8.76 3.23
N VAL A 40 -5.21 -7.70 3.84
CA VAL A 40 -5.69 -6.32 3.62
C VAL A 40 -4.61 -5.54 2.88
N LEU A 41 -4.91 -5.11 1.66
CA LEU A 41 -4.07 -4.20 0.89
C LEU A 41 -4.42 -2.76 1.26
N PHE A 42 -3.42 -2.02 1.75
CA PHE A 42 -3.46 -0.57 1.93
C PHE A 42 -2.80 0.10 0.73
N SER A 43 -3.60 0.54 -0.26
CA SER A 43 -3.03 1.17 -1.45
C SER A 43 -2.87 2.68 -1.33
N GLN A 44 -1.71 3.21 -1.70
CA GLN A 44 -1.47 4.65 -1.70
C GLN A 44 -1.76 5.28 -3.07
N THR A 45 -1.52 4.52 -4.15
CA THR A 45 -1.86 4.92 -5.52
C THR A 45 -3.17 4.28 -6.00
N VAL A 46 -3.75 4.87 -7.05
CA VAL A 46 -4.89 4.30 -7.79
C VAL A 46 -4.34 3.50 -8.96
N ASP A 47 -3.63 2.42 -8.63
CA ASP A 47 -3.01 1.51 -9.59
C ASP A 47 -3.70 0.15 -9.53
N GLN A 48 -4.41 -0.19 -10.61
CA GLN A 48 -5.19 -1.43 -10.68
C GLN A 48 -4.30 -2.68 -10.65
N ASP A 49 -3.05 -2.58 -11.14
CA ASP A 49 -2.10 -3.68 -11.13
C ASP A 49 -1.66 -4.01 -9.70
N THR A 50 -1.51 -2.99 -8.86
CA THR A 50 -1.24 -3.18 -7.42
C THR A 50 -2.37 -3.92 -6.72
N VAL A 51 -3.62 -3.56 -7.03
CA VAL A 51 -4.80 -4.25 -6.47
C VAL A 51 -4.87 -5.70 -6.93
N ASN A 52 -4.57 -5.96 -8.21
CA ASN A 52 -4.53 -7.30 -8.75
C ASN A 52 -3.41 -8.14 -8.12
N ALA A 53 -2.22 -7.57 -7.92
CA ALA A 53 -1.12 -8.23 -7.22
C ALA A 53 -1.52 -8.61 -5.79
N GLY A 54 -2.20 -7.71 -5.06
CA GLY A 54 -2.74 -8.02 -3.73
C GLY A 54 -3.77 -9.17 -3.73
N LYS A 55 -4.64 -9.24 -4.74
CA LYS A 55 -5.60 -10.35 -4.91
C LYS A 55 -4.88 -11.68 -5.15
N VAL A 56 -3.88 -11.69 -6.04
CA VAL A 56 -3.08 -12.88 -6.34
C VAL A 56 -2.32 -13.36 -5.10
N ALA A 57 -1.74 -12.45 -4.33
CA ALA A 57 -1.07 -12.77 -3.07
C ALA A 57 -2.05 -13.42 -2.07
N ALA A 58 -3.25 -12.86 -1.90
CA ALA A 58 -4.27 -13.44 -1.03
C ALA A 58 -4.70 -14.84 -1.48
N GLN A 59 -4.87 -15.04 -2.79
CA GLN A 59 -5.18 -16.34 -3.39
C GLN A 59 -4.08 -17.37 -3.14
N LYS A 60 -2.80 -17.00 -3.35
CA LYS A 60 -1.64 -17.87 -3.06
C LYS A 60 -1.59 -18.29 -1.59
N LEU A 61 -1.93 -17.39 -0.67
CA LEU A 61 -1.98 -17.67 0.75
C LEU A 61 -3.26 -18.41 1.20
N GLY A 62 -4.26 -18.57 0.33
CA GLY A 62 -5.56 -19.14 0.69
C GLY A 62 -6.37 -18.26 1.66
N LEU A 63 -6.18 -16.94 1.62
CA LEU A 63 -6.80 -15.98 2.53
C LEU A 63 -7.83 -15.10 1.81
N LEU A 64 -8.82 -14.58 2.56
CA LEU A 64 -9.76 -13.59 2.04
C LEU A 64 -9.01 -12.32 1.63
N PHE A 65 -9.48 -11.62 0.59
CA PHE A 65 -8.91 -10.35 0.17
C PHE A 65 -9.80 -9.17 0.58
N GLU A 66 -9.17 -8.08 1.01
CA GLU A 66 -9.81 -6.78 1.23
C GLU A 66 -8.85 -5.67 0.77
N HIS A 67 -9.39 -4.66 0.12
CA HIS A 67 -8.62 -3.51 -0.36
C HIS A 67 -9.14 -2.24 0.30
N ARG A 68 -8.21 -1.45 0.83
CA ARG A 68 -8.45 -0.12 1.40
C ARG A 68 -7.49 0.87 0.74
N HIS A 69 -8.04 1.86 0.05
CA HIS A 69 -7.23 2.96 -0.45
C HIS A 69 -6.97 3.96 0.69
N VAL A 70 -5.70 4.29 0.92
CA VAL A 70 -5.22 5.14 2.03
C VAL A 70 -4.26 6.24 1.55
N GLY A 71 -4.35 6.65 0.28
CA GLY A 71 -3.49 7.68 -0.31
C GLY A 71 -3.51 9.03 0.42
N LEU A 72 -2.63 9.94 0.01
CA LEU A 72 -2.40 11.23 0.70
C LEU A 72 -3.54 12.25 0.59
N LYS A 73 -4.70 11.89 0.04
CA LYS A 73 -5.82 12.82 -0.17
C LYS A 73 -6.22 13.54 1.12
N HIS A 74 -6.39 12.79 2.20
CA HIS A 74 -6.76 13.37 3.50
C HIS A 74 -5.63 14.21 4.12
N PHE A 75 -4.37 13.90 3.81
CA PHE A 75 -3.24 14.71 4.25
C PHE A 75 -3.20 16.06 3.52
N ALA A 76 -3.46 16.07 2.21
CA ALA A 76 -3.57 17.30 1.43
C ALA A 76 -4.73 18.20 1.91
N GLU A 77 -5.85 17.61 2.32
CA GLU A 77 -6.98 18.33 2.93
C GLU A 77 -6.63 18.88 4.33
N ALA A 78 -5.81 18.16 5.10
CA ALA A 78 -5.45 18.53 6.47
C ALA A 78 -4.31 19.56 6.57
N ILE A 79 -3.54 19.79 5.50
CA ILE A 79 -2.53 20.85 5.47
C ILE A 79 -3.17 22.14 4.93
N PRO A 80 -3.42 23.17 5.77
CA PRO A 80 -3.75 24.50 5.27
C PRO A 80 -2.49 25.06 4.59
N VAL A 81 -2.42 24.95 3.26
CA VAL A 81 -1.39 25.65 2.48
C VAL A 81 -1.72 27.14 2.50
N LEU A 82 -1.34 27.82 3.59
CA LEU A 82 -1.24 29.28 3.66
C LEU A 82 0.00 29.75 2.89
N TYR A 83 0.11 29.40 1.61
CA TYR A 83 1.09 30.01 0.70
C TYR A 83 0.39 31.05 -0.18
N LYS A 84 -0.17 32.08 0.46
CA LYS A 84 -0.70 33.27 -0.22
C LYS A 84 -0.46 34.51 0.63
N SER A 85 0.81 34.85 0.91
CA SER A 85 1.10 36.15 1.54
C SER A 85 2.49 36.76 1.31
N MET A 86 3.26 36.34 0.30
CA MET A 86 4.56 37.01 0.01
C MET A 86 4.82 37.35 -1.47
N SER A 87 3.79 37.48 -2.30
CA SER A 87 3.94 38.01 -3.67
C SER A 87 3.07 39.23 -4.00
N LYS A 88 2.22 39.70 -3.07
CA LYS A 88 1.47 40.97 -3.24
C LYS A 88 2.05 42.18 -2.48
N LEU A 89 3.19 42.04 -1.80
CA LEU A 89 3.80 43.16 -1.06
C LEU A 89 4.89 43.90 -1.85
N ASN A 90 5.25 43.45 -3.06
CA ASN A 90 6.31 44.07 -3.87
C ASN A 90 5.80 44.91 -5.06
N GLU A 91 4.50 45.09 -5.23
CA GLU A 91 3.93 45.93 -6.31
C GLU A 91 3.49 47.34 -5.85
N THR A 92 3.80 47.75 -4.61
CA THR A 92 3.32 49.05 -4.06
C THR A 92 4.42 49.97 -3.51
N LYS A 93 5.69 49.73 -3.83
CA LYS A 93 6.76 50.71 -3.55
C LYS A 93 7.76 50.78 -4.69
N GLY A 94 7.58 51.78 -5.56
CA GLY A 94 8.49 52.12 -6.64
C GLY A 94 7.87 53.10 -7.62
N GLU A 95 7.30 54.20 -7.11
CA GLU A 95 7.26 55.49 -7.82
C GLU A 95 8.66 56.10 -7.85
#